data_AF-A0A2K8U2V6-F1
#
_entry.id   AF-A0A2K8U2V6-F1
#
_cell.length_a   1.000
_cell.length_b   1.000
_cell.length_c   1.000
_cell.angle_alpha   90.00
_cell.angle_beta   90.00
_cell.angle_gamma   90.00
#
_symmetry.space_group_name_H-M   'P 1'
#
loop_
_entity.id
_entity.type
_entity.pdbx_description
1 polymer ?
#
loop_
_entity_poly.entity_id
_entity_poly.type
_entity_poly.pdbx_seq_one_letter_code
_entity_poly.pdbx_strand_id
1 'polypeptide(L)'
;MNRHTPIVAALLAFSIAASAPTSAQPDGSAAALWFDAHRDRPPLLRQFLTRLPKGADLHSHFSGAIYAESFLDWAAADQDCIDKARLVLVAAPCRPGGNLVAAGRLDDDTYDAMVDRMSTKDLSQSGRSGHDQFFGTFDVFGLVGDDPRHGTAMLTEIRNRAAAENIAHLELISGIQRECRDARDTCIAHLAGTLAWPEPADGRPGQDLTAEFARMEDQLRAAGLPALAAEASQALDALEASYAESQGCGGPSAKPGCAVSLLWEQETIRTQPPQRVFTELAYAFALAGVNPRVAAINLVAPEDDPVALRDYDLHMRMVAFFSRRAPKVRIALHAGELTLGLVPPERLRTHIREAVTVAGAERIGHGVVIGYEDSAFQTLRIMADRDTAVEVCLTSNDLILGVKGQDHPFPDYLAAGVPVVLASDDAGVSRIDLTNEYLRAVRDYGLSYAQVKQLSRNGLTYSFLAGASLWRDPAHTAPVAACAHDEPGSATPSQTCRDWLAGSAKAGRQWALEAAFQSFERAEDWAAGRPRS
;
A
#
# COMPACT_ATOMS: atom_id res chain seq x y z
N MET A 1 8.10 -1.94 -76.06
CA MET A 1 7.01 -1.95 -75.06
C MET A 1 7.52 -2.63 -73.81
N ASN A 2 7.22 -2.01 -72.67
CA ASN A 2 7.39 -2.44 -71.27
C ASN A 2 8.81 -2.62 -70.70
N ARG A 3 9.19 -1.55 -69.99
CA ARG A 3 10.20 -1.46 -68.94
C ARG A 3 9.76 -2.31 -67.73
N HIS A 4 10.68 -3.10 -67.18
CA HIS A 4 10.65 -3.45 -65.77
C HIS A 4 12.08 -3.37 -65.20
N THR A 5 12.31 -2.32 -64.43
CA THR A 5 13.51 -2.07 -63.63
C THR A 5 13.34 -2.82 -62.30
N PRO A 6 14.29 -3.63 -61.83
CA PRO A 6 14.25 -4.16 -60.48
C PRO A 6 14.73 -3.08 -59.50
N ILE A 7 13.87 -2.68 -58.57
CA ILE A 7 14.25 -1.83 -57.43
C ILE A 7 14.97 -2.73 -56.44
N VAL A 8 16.28 -2.52 -56.28
CA VAL A 8 17.07 -3.08 -55.18
C VAL A 8 16.80 -2.21 -53.95
N ALA A 9 16.00 -2.71 -53.02
CA ALA A 9 15.83 -2.08 -51.72
C ALA A 9 17.04 -2.40 -50.84
N ALA A 10 17.84 -1.37 -50.54
CA ALA A 10 18.93 -1.46 -49.57
C ALA A 10 18.34 -1.60 -48.16
N LEU A 11 18.49 -2.78 -47.56
CA LEU A 11 18.23 -3.03 -46.15
C LEU A 11 19.33 -2.35 -45.32
N LEU A 12 19.04 -1.14 -44.83
CA LEU A 12 19.79 -0.52 -43.74
C LEU A 12 19.46 -1.28 -42.45
N ALA A 13 20.37 -2.19 -42.06
CA ALA A 13 20.34 -2.84 -40.76
C ALA A 13 20.63 -1.81 -39.66
N PHE A 14 19.58 -1.26 -39.06
CA PHE A 14 19.71 -0.58 -37.77
C PHE A 14 20.01 -1.65 -36.72
N SER A 15 21.28 -1.72 -36.32
CA SER A 15 21.69 -2.47 -35.13
C SER A 15 21.12 -1.74 -33.91
N ILE A 16 19.99 -2.21 -33.41
CA ILE A 16 19.50 -1.82 -32.08
C ILE A 16 20.47 -2.47 -31.09
N ALA A 17 21.42 -1.68 -30.59
CA ALA A 17 22.20 -2.06 -29.43
C ALA A 17 21.22 -2.16 -28.25
N ALA A 18 20.79 -3.37 -27.94
CA ALA A 18 20.10 -3.65 -26.69
C ALA A 18 21.08 -3.34 -25.56
N SER A 19 20.82 -2.26 -24.83
CA SER A 19 21.49 -1.97 -23.57
C SER A 19 21.16 -3.10 -22.61
N ALA A 20 22.10 -4.01 -22.39
CA ALA A 20 22.00 -4.98 -21.29
C ALA A 20 21.83 -4.20 -19.97
N PRO A 21 21.10 -4.73 -18.99
CA PRO A 21 21.03 -4.09 -17.68
C PRO A 21 22.45 -3.94 -17.15
N THR A 22 22.81 -2.70 -16.82
CA THR A 22 24.11 -2.38 -16.24
C THR A 22 24.29 -3.28 -15.02
N SER A 23 25.21 -4.24 -15.11
CA SER A 23 25.59 -5.05 -13.95
C SER A 23 26.04 -4.08 -12.88
N ALA A 24 25.26 -3.97 -11.80
CA ALA A 24 25.68 -3.23 -10.61
C ALA A 24 27.07 -3.74 -10.24
N GLN A 25 28.05 -2.83 -10.12
CA GLN A 25 29.35 -3.20 -9.57
C GLN A 25 29.09 -3.88 -8.21
N PRO A 26 29.69 -5.04 -7.92
CA PRO A 26 29.54 -5.65 -6.60
C PRO A 26 29.96 -4.61 -5.57
N ASP A 27 29.02 -4.20 -4.74
CA ASP A 27 29.28 -3.35 -3.60
C ASP A 27 30.30 -4.11 -2.73
N GLY A 28 31.54 -3.63 -2.66
CA GLY A 28 32.63 -4.34 -1.99
C GLY A 28 32.54 -4.26 -0.47
N SER A 29 31.44 -3.75 0.09
CA SER A 29 31.24 -3.61 1.53
C SER A 29 31.17 -4.97 2.23
N ALA A 30 31.56 -5.00 3.51
CA ALA A 30 31.47 -6.21 4.33
C ALA A 30 30.02 -6.73 4.42
N ALA A 31 29.03 -5.83 4.44
CA ALA A 31 27.61 -6.19 4.46
C ALA A 31 27.18 -6.90 3.17
N ALA A 32 27.61 -6.41 2.00
CA ALA A 32 27.30 -7.03 0.72
C ALA A 32 27.93 -8.43 0.59
N LEU A 33 29.20 -8.56 0.96
CA LEU A 33 29.88 -9.87 0.99
C LEU A 33 29.22 -10.84 1.97
N TRP A 34 28.81 -10.35 3.14
CA TRP A 34 28.07 -11.14 4.11
C TRP A 34 26.72 -11.57 3.52
N PHE A 35 25.98 -10.66 2.90
CA PHE A 35 24.69 -10.94 2.29
C PHE A 35 24.81 -12.04 1.23
N ASP A 36 25.74 -11.89 0.29
CA ASP A 36 25.94 -12.87 -0.79
C ASP A 36 26.33 -14.26 -0.25
N ALA A 37 27.15 -14.32 0.82
CA ALA A 37 27.55 -15.57 1.44
C ALA A 37 26.42 -16.28 2.22
N HIS A 38 25.34 -15.57 2.59
CA HIS A 38 24.31 -16.07 3.50
C HIS A 38 22.88 -15.97 2.96
N ARG A 39 22.65 -15.39 1.78
CA ARG A 39 21.30 -15.19 1.20
C ARG A 39 20.50 -16.49 1.02
N ASP A 40 21.18 -17.62 0.85
CA ASP A 40 20.53 -18.94 0.73
C ASP A 40 20.24 -19.61 2.10
N ARG A 41 20.49 -18.89 3.22
CA ARG A 41 20.28 -19.38 4.59
C ARG A 41 19.17 -18.54 5.28
N PRO A 42 17.88 -18.93 5.18
CA PRO A 42 16.75 -18.08 5.54
C PRO A 42 16.80 -17.46 6.95
N PRO A 43 17.19 -18.18 8.03
CA PRO A 43 17.27 -17.56 9.35
C PRO A 43 18.31 -16.43 9.44
N LEU A 44 19.46 -16.59 8.77
CA LEU A 44 20.50 -15.57 8.72
C LEU A 44 20.09 -14.40 7.82
N LEU A 45 19.54 -14.70 6.64
CA LEU A 45 19.02 -13.67 5.75
C LEU A 45 17.93 -12.84 6.44
N ARG A 46 17.02 -13.46 7.19
CA ARG A 46 16.01 -12.73 7.99
C ARG A 46 16.69 -11.81 9.02
N GLN A 47 17.68 -12.29 9.76
CA GLN A 47 18.41 -11.45 10.73
C GLN A 47 19.06 -10.22 10.07
N PHE A 48 19.64 -10.39 8.87
CA PHE A 48 20.19 -9.29 8.09
C PHE A 48 19.10 -8.31 7.65
N LEU A 49 18.02 -8.82 7.08
CA LEU A 49 16.92 -8.01 6.54
C LEU A 49 16.10 -7.30 7.62
N THR A 50 15.97 -7.88 8.83
CA THR A 50 15.34 -7.19 9.97
C THR A 50 16.13 -5.92 10.33
N ARG A 51 17.47 -6.01 10.29
CA ARG A 51 18.40 -4.90 10.61
C ARG A 51 18.61 -3.93 9.46
N LEU A 52 18.26 -4.33 8.23
CA LEU A 52 18.37 -3.49 7.04
C LEU A 52 17.48 -2.25 7.21
N PRO A 53 18.02 -1.02 7.03
CA PRO A 53 17.22 0.18 6.93
C PRO A 53 16.24 0.06 5.76
N LYS A 54 14.95 0.04 6.06
CA LYS A 54 13.87 0.01 5.08
C LYS A 54 13.31 1.42 4.94
N GLY A 55 13.17 1.88 3.71
CA GLY A 55 12.65 3.21 3.43
C GLY A 55 11.23 3.38 3.95
N ALA A 56 10.26 2.83 3.23
CA ALA A 56 8.86 2.95 3.59
C ALA A 56 8.08 1.66 3.31
N ASP A 57 6.97 1.51 4.03
CA ASP A 57 5.85 0.67 3.63
C ASP A 57 4.75 1.57 3.07
N LEU A 58 4.44 1.43 1.78
CA LEU A 58 3.55 2.35 1.05
C LEU A 58 2.16 1.77 0.78
N HIS A 59 1.95 0.50 1.11
CA HIS A 59 0.67 -0.18 0.87
C HIS A 59 0.42 -1.09 2.06
N SER A 60 -0.24 -0.54 3.07
CA SER A 60 -0.62 -1.28 4.26
C SER A 60 -1.96 -0.78 4.80
N HIS A 61 -2.90 -1.69 5.00
CA HIS A 61 -4.23 -1.35 5.48
C HIS A 61 -4.25 -1.24 7.01
N PHE A 62 -4.85 -0.17 7.53
CA PHE A 62 -4.76 0.16 8.94
C PHE A 62 -5.31 -0.93 9.86
N SER A 63 -6.48 -1.50 9.54
CA SER A 63 -7.08 -2.56 10.36
C SER A 63 -6.43 -3.92 10.13
N GLY A 64 -6.10 -4.28 8.89
CA GLY A 64 -5.49 -5.59 8.61
C GLY A 64 -3.99 -5.68 8.88
N ALA A 65 -3.32 -4.56 9.20
CA ALA A 65 -1.97 -4.58 9.79
C ALA A 65 -1.95 -5.04 11.26
N ILE A 66 -3.11 -5.15 11.93
CA ILE A 66 -3.23 -5.55 13.33
C ILE A 66 -3.36 -7.07 13.45
N TYR A 67 -2.61 -7.63 14.39
CA TYR A 67 -2.63 -9.06 14.65
C TYR A 67 -3.91 -9.46 15.39
N ALA A 68 -4.46 -10.63 15.05
CA ALA A 68 -5.70 -11.17 15.64
C ALA A 68 -5.68 -11.16 17.18
N GLU A 69 -4.52 -11.46 17.77
CA GLU A 69 -4.31 -11.49 19.21
C GLU A 69 -4.62 -10.13 19.87
N SER A 70 -4.23 -9.02 19.23
CA SER A 70 -4.51 -7.68 19.75
C SER A 70 -6.00 -7.36 19.75
N PHE A 71 -6.73 -7.77 18.70
CA PHE A 71 -8.18 -7.62 18.66
C PHE A 71 -8.88 -8.42 19.78
N LEU A 72 -8.39 -9.63 20.06
CA LEU A 72 -8.93 -10.46 21.15
C LEU A 72 -8.64 -9.85 22.53
N ASP A 73 -7.44 -9.31 22.73
CA ASP A 73 -7.07 -8.62 23.98
C ASP A 73 -7.93 -7.37 24.22
N TRP A 74 -8.20 -6.57 23.17
CA TRP A 74 -9.05 -5.40 23.28
C TRP A 74 -10.53 -5.75 23.45
N ALA A 75 -11.03 -6.78 22.76
CA ALA A 75 -12.38 -7.31 23.00
C ALA A 75 -12.54 -7.80 24.45
N ALA A 76 -11.53 -8.47 25.00
CA ALA A 76 -11.51 -8.89 26.40
C ALA A 76 -11.56 -7.69 27.35
N ALA A 77 -10.81 -6.63 27.07
CA ALA A 77 -10.83 -5.39 27.86
C ALA A 77 -12.21 -4.71 27.82
N ASP A 78 -12.85 -4.68 26.65
CA ASP A 78 -14.20 -4.13 26.44
C ASP A 78 -15.33 -5.02 27.00
N GLN A 79 -15.00 -6.21 27.50
CA GLN A 79 -15.95 -7.23 27.97
C GLN A 79 -16.88 -7.76 26.86
N ASP A 80 -16.43 -7.66 25.61
CA ASP A 80 -17.12 -8.20 24.46
C ASP A 80 -17.13 -9.73 24.46
N CYS A 81 -17.92 -10.28 23.55
CA CYS A 81 -18.22 -11.69 23.45
C CYS A 81 -17.72 -12.27 22.13
N ILE A 82 -17.58 -13.59 22.11
CA ILE A 82 -17.38 -14.39 20.90
C ILE A 82 -18.59 -15.29 20.71
N ASP A 83 -19.19 -15.24 19.52
CA ASP A 83 -20.13 -16.27 19.07
C ASP A 83 -19.34 -17.50 18.61
N LYS A 84 -19.29 -18.55 19.43
CA LYS A 84 -18.52 -19.77 19.14
C LYS A 84 -18.99 -20.51 17.89
N ALA A 85 -20.24 -20.33 17.46
CA ALA A 85 -20.74 -21.02 16.27
C ALA A 85 -20.32 -20.29 14.99
N ARG A 86 -20.23 -18.96 15.04
CA ARG A 86 -19.86 -18.13 13.90
C ARG A 86 -18.39 -17.72 13.87
N LEU A 87 -17.69 -17.84 15.00
CA LEU A 87 -16.35 -17.33 15.23
C LEU A 87 -16.23 -15.85 14.86
N VAL A 88 -17.04 -15.01 15.52
CA VAL A 88 -17.08 -13.55 15.31
C VAL A 88 -17.18 -12.83 16.65
N LEU A 89 -16.58 -11.63 16.74
CA LEU A 89 -16.73 -10.74 17.88
C LEU A 89 -18.14 -10.13 17.91
N VAL A 90 -18.72 -10.05 19.09
CA VAL A 90 -20.07 -9.50 19.33
C VAL A 90 -20.02 -8.60 20.55
N ALA A 91 -20.67 -7.43 20.45
CA ALA A 91 -20.70 -6.46 21.54
C ALA A 91 -21.31 -7.04 22.82
N ALA A 92 -20.77 -6.64 23.97
CA ALA A 92 -21.34 -6.92 25.28
C ALA A 92 -22.83 -6.48 25.38
N PRO A 93 -23.66 -7.09 26.26
CA PRO A 93 -23.31 -8.13 27.25
C PRO A 93 -23.47 -9.58 26.75
N CYS A 94 -22.62 -10.48 27.26
CA CYS A 94 -22.69 -11.92 26.94
C CYS A 94 -23.86 -12.58 27.69
N ARG A 95 -24.96 -12.85 26.97
CA ARG A 95 -26.17 -13.44 27.56
C ARG A 95 -25.91 -14.89 28.02
N PRO A 96 -26.25 -15.27 29.26
CA PRO A 96 -26.13 -16.64 29.74
C PRO A 96 -27.02 -17.62 28.95
N GLY A 97 -26.50 -18.81 28.64
CA GLY A 97 -27.27 -19.92 28.04
C GLY A 97 -27.28 -19.99 26.50
N GLY A 98 -26.41 -19.23 25.82
CA GLY A 98 -26.21 -19.30 24.35
C GLY A 98 -24.79 -19.70 23.94
N ASN A 99 -24.47 -19.55 22.64
CA ASN A 99 -23.15 -19.79 22.06
C ASN A 99 -22.13 -18.66 22.34
N LEU A 100 -22.48 -17.69 23.18
CA LEU A 100 -21.64 -16.54 23.48
C LEU A 100 -20.72 -16.83 24.66
N VAL A 101 -19.42 -16.62 24.48
CA VAL A 101 -18.42 -16.63 25.55
C VAL A 101 -17.79 -15.26 25.70
N ALA A 102 -17.41 -14.88 26.91
CA ALA A 102 -16.69 -13.61 27.12
C ALA A 102 -15.27 -13.72 26.53
N ALA A 103 -14.84 -12.71 25.78
CA ALA A 103 -13.51 -12.67 25.17
C ALA A 103 -12.38 -12.75 26.21
N GLY A 104 -12.60 -12.27 27.43
CA GLY A 104 -11.65 -12.41 28.54
C GLY A 104 -11.60 -13.77 29.24
N ARG A 105 -12.34 -14.79 28.75
CA ARG A 105 -12.42 -16.13 29.36
C ARG A 105 -12.50 -17.24 28.30
N LEU A 106 -11.72 -17.13 27.24
CA LEU A 106 -11.64 -18.16 26.21
C LEU A 106 -10.88 -19.38 26.71
N ASP A 107 -11.36 -20.57 26.32
CA ASP A 107 -10.55 -21.78 26.34
C ASP A 107 -9.56 -21.77 25.16
N ASP A 108 -8.49 -22.56 25.26
CA ASP A 108 -7.42 -22.60 24.25
C ASP A 108 -7.97 -22.90 22.85
N ASP A 109 -8.92 -23.84 22.74
CA ASP A 109 -9.55 -24.23 21.47
C ASP A 109 -10.30 -23.05 20.82
N THR A 110 -11.05 -22.25 21.59
CA THR A 110 -11.77 -21.09 21.06
C THR A 110 -10.82 -19.96 20.71
N TYR A 111 -9.76 -19.77 21.50
CA TYR A 111 -8.73 -18.77 21.20
C TYR A 111 -8.05 -19.07 19.87
N ASP A 112 -7.55 -20.29 19.70
CA ASP A 112 -6.88 -20.73 18.46
C ASP A 112 -7.82 -20.64 17.26
N ALA A 113 -9.08 -21.10 17.39
CA ALA A 113 -10.07 -20.99 16.33
C ALA A 113 -10.37 -19.54 15.93
N MET A 114 -10.36 -18.60 16.88
CA MET A 114 -10.54 -17.18 16.59
C MET A 114 -9.32 -16.59 15.89
N VAL A 115 -8.11 -16.90 16.35
CA VAL A 115 -6.86 -16.46 15.70
C VAL A 115 -6.80 -16.98 14.27
N ASP A 116 -7.13 -18.25 14.04
CA ASP A 116 -7.16 -18.85 12.71
C ASP A 116 -8.28 -18.26 11.84
N ARG A 117 -9.41 -17.85 12.43
CA ARG A 117 -10.52 -17.21 11.69
C ARG A 117 -10.25 -15.74 11.35
N MET A 118 -9.45 -15.04 12.16
CA MET A 118 -9.06 -13.63 11.98
C MET A 118 -7.77 -13.46 11.18
N SER A 119 -7.11 -14.55 10.77
CA SER A 119 -5.83 -14.50 10.05
C SER A 119 -5.68 -15.66 9.06
N THR A 120 -4.49 -15.83 8.51
CA THR A 120 -4.14 -16.93 7.60
C THR A 120 -3.24 -17.99 8.24
N LYS A 121 -3.06 -17.96 9.58
CA LYS A 121 -2.15 -18.84 10.35
C LYS A 121 -2.26 -20.32 9.98
N ASP A 122 -3.48 -20.82 9.78
CA ASP A 122 -3.75 -22.22 9.47
C ASP A 122 -4.66 -22.37 8.24
N LEU A 123 -4.39 -21.57 7.20
CA LEU A 123 -5.20 -21.52 5.99
C LEU A 123 -5.46 -22.92 5.39
N SER A 124 -4.48 -23.82 5.44
CA SER A 124 -4.61 -25.18 4.90
C SER A 124 -5.70 -26.03 5.58
N GLN A 125 -6.06 -25.70 6.83
CA GLN A 125 -7.08 -26.41 7.62
C GLN A 125 -8.40 -25.63 7.69
N SER A 126 -8.46 -24.42 7.14
CA SER A 126 -9.64 -23.53 7.19
C SER A 126 -10.85 -24.04 6.41
N GLY A 127 -10.64 -24.92 5.42
CA GLY A 127 -11.67 -25.32 4.45
C GLY A 127 -12.09 -24.19 3.50
N ARG A 128 -11.36 -23.07 3.47
CA ARG A 128 -11.59 -21.90 2.62
C ARG A 128 -10.45 -21.72 1.63
N SER A 129 -10.74 -21.03 0.52
CA SER A 129 -9.67 -20.48 -0.32
C SER A 129 -8.91 -19.39 0.46
N GLY A 130 -7.67 -19.08 0.08
CA GLY A 130 -6.94 -17.97 0.69
C GLY A 130 -7.65 -16.63 0.48
N HIS A 131 -8.26 -16.44 -0.69
CA HIS A 131 -9.12 -15.31 -1.01
C HIS A 131 -10.29 -15.15 -0.01
N ASP A 132 -11.10 -16.19 0.18
CA ASP A 132 -12.30 -16.14 1.05
C ASP A 132 -11.95 -16.11 2.54
N GLN A 133 -10.80 -16.68 2.91
CA GLN A 133 -10.28 -16.56 4.26
C GLN A 133 -9.87 -15.11 4.53
N PHE A 134 -9.05 -14.53 3.66
CA PHE A 134 -8.49 -13.18 3.78
C PHE A 134 -9.59 -12.12 3.85
N PHE A 135 -10.44 -12.00 2.82
CA PHE A 135 -11.50 -10.98 2.84
C PHE A 135 -12.55 -11.26 3.92
N GLY A 136 -12.71 -12.53 4.31
CA GLY A 136 -13.61 -12.90 5.39
C GLY A 136 -13.12 -12.48 6.78
N THR A 137 -11.86 -12.08 6.99
CA THR A 137 -11.37 -11.72 8.34
C THR A 137 -11.88 -10.37 8.82
N PHE A 138 -12.08 -9.41 7.92
CA PHE A 138 -12.51 -8.05 8.27
C PHE A 138 -13.87 -8.03 8.97
N ASP A 139 -14.83 -8.86 8.50
CA ASP A 139 -16.13 -9.04 9.18
C ASP A 139 -16.00 -9.65 10.59
N VAL A 140 -14.92 -10.37 10.87
CA VAL A 140 -14.72 -11.09 12.14
C VAL A 140 -14.26 -10.15 13.23
N PHE A 141 -13.30 -9.27 12.90
CA PHE A 141 -12.72 -8.33 13.85
C PHE A 141 -13.31 -6.91 13.76
N GLY A 142 -14.17 -6.62 12.77
CA GLY A 142 -14.71 -5.28 12.50
C GLY A 142 -15.34 -4.59 13.71
N LEU A 143 -15.96 -5.33 14.64
CA LEU A 143 -16.47 -4.76 15.90
C LEU A 143 -15.41 -3.94 16.65
N VAL A 144 -14.17 -4.43 16.70
CA VAL A 144 -13.05 -3.80 17.41
C VAL A 144 -12.20 -2.98 16.44
N GLY A 145 -11.93 -3.52 15.24
CA GLY A 145 -11.09 -2.87 14.23
C GLY A 145 -11.66 -1.56 13.68
N ASP A 146 -12.99 -1.42 13.65
CA ASP A 146 -13.67 -0.21 13.17
C ASP A 146 -14.08 0.72 14.31
N ASP A 147 -13.81 0.36 15.57
CA ASP A 147 -14.12 1.22 16.72
C ASP A 147 -13.00 2.27 16.93
N PRO A 148 -13.30 3.58 16.79
CA PRO A 148 -12.31 4.63 16.96
C PRO A 148 -11.63 4.65 18.35
N ARG A 149 -12.23 4.03 19.38
CA ARG A 149 -11.63 3.90 20.71
C ARG A 149 -10.30 3.14 20.68
N HIS A 150 -10.14 2.21 19.75
CA HIS A 150 -8.94 1.38 19.62
C HIS A 150 -7.88 1.97 18.67
N GLY A 151 -8.21 3.03 17.92
CA GLY A 151 -7.32 3.62 16.92
C GLY A 151 -5.93 3.99 17.47
N THR A 152 -5.84 4.54 18.68
CA THR A 152 -4.54 4.87 19.29
C THR A 152 -3.70 3.62 19.59
N ALA A 153 -4.33 2.53 20.03
CA ALA A 153 -3.67 1.27 20.31
C ALA A 153 -3.20 0.58 19.02
N MET A 154 -4.04 0.59 17.99
CA MET A 154 -3.71 0.09 16.64
C MET A 154 -2.52 0.85 16.06
N LEU A 155 -2.56 2.18 16.07
CA LEU A 155 -1.46 3.01 15.57
C LEU A 155 -0.17 2.82 16.38
N THR A 156 -0.30 2.56 17.69
CA THR A 156 0.82 2.19 18.57
C THR A 156 1.47 0.89 18.15
N GLU A 157 0.68 -0.16 17.89
CA GLU A 157 1.19 -1.44 17.42
C GLU A 157 1.91 -1.31 16.07
N ILE A 158 1.25 -0.70 15.08
CA ILE A 158 1.77 -0.56 13.72
C ILE A 158 3.10 0.19 13.71
N ARG A 159 3.17 1.40 14.30
CA ARG A 159 4.39 2.22 14.26
C ARG A 159 5.54 1.61 15.06
N ASN A 160 5.26 0.94 16.18
CA ASN A 160 6.31 0.29 16.96
C ASN A 160 6.85 -0.95 16.26
N ARG A 161 6.01 -1.74 15.56
CA ARG A 161 6.45 -2.84 14.70
C ARG A 161 7.30 -2.32 13.54
N ALA A 162 6.83 -1.28 12.85
CA ALA A 162 7.57 -0.64 11.77
C ALA A 162 8.96 -0.15 12.23
N ALA A 163 9.05 0.46 13.42
CA ALA A 163 10.32 0.87 14.00
C ALA A 163 11.24 -0.32 14.34
N ALA A 164 10.69 -1.42 14.86
CA ALA A 164 11.45 -2.64 15.14
C ALA A 164 12.03 -3.28 13.87
N GLU A 165 11.39 -3.02 12.72
CA GLU A 165 11.85 -3.42 11.41
C GLU A 165 12.70 -2.34 10.71
N ASN A 166 13.08 -1.24 11.35
CA ASN A 166 13.85 -0.16 10.73
C ASN A 166 13.15 0.47 9.49
N ILE A 167 11.82 0.54 9.50
CA ILE A 167 11.03 1.28 8.51
C ILE A 167 11.00 2.77 8.90
N ALA A 168 11.31 3.66 7.96
CA ALA A 168 11.36 5.11 8.25
C ALA A 168 10.02 5.83 8.04
N HIS A 169 9.14 5.29 7.17
CA HIS A 169 7.88 5.91 6.82
C HIS A 169 6.78 4.87 6.52
N LEU A 170 5.54 5.21 6.84
CA LEU A 170 4.34 4.46 6.51
C LEU A 170 3.37 5.33 5.70
N GLU A 171 2.68 4.73 4.74
CA GLU A 171 1.42 5.23 4.19
C GLU A 171 0.34 4.19 4.47
N LEU A 172 -0.63 4.55 5.31
CA LEU A 172 -1.68 3.62 5.75
C LEU A 172 -2.98 3.89 5.01
N ILE A 173 -3.52 2.84 4.41
CA ILE A 173 -4.82 2.83 3.74
C ILE A 173 -5.89 2.64 4.81
N SER A 174 -6.87 3.54 4.84
CA SER A 174 -7.92 3.49 5.86
C SER A 174 -9.20 4.19 5.43
N GLY A 175 -10.33 3.63 5.84
CA GLY A 175 -11.64 4.25 5.81
C GLY A 175 -11.81 5.24 6.95
N ILE A 176 -11.42 6.50 6.74
CA ILE A 176 -11.55 7.56 7.77
C ILE A 176 -12.99 8.11 7.84
N GLN A 177 -13.82 7.77 6.85
CA GLN A 177 -15.22 8.16 6.79
C GLN A 177 -16.03 7.60 7.95
N ARG A 178 -16.95 8.43 8.45
CA ARG A 178 -17.95 8.00 9.42
C ARG A 178 -19.16 7.41 8.70
N GLU A 179 -19.53 6.19 9.10
CA GLU A 179 -20.82 5.59 8.77
C GLU A 179 -21.96 6.08 9.69
N CYS A 180 -23.20 5.96 9.21
CA CYS A 180 -24.39 6.39 9.94
C CYS A 180 -24.55 5.54 11.20
N ARG A 181 -24.67 6.18 12.38
CA ARG A 181 -24.98 5.50 13.65
C ARG A 181 -26.49 5.45 13.88
N ASP A 182 -27.22 6.45 13.38
CA ASP A 182 -28.67 6.47 13.35
C ASP A 182 -29.25 7.11 12.07
N ALA A 183 -30.57 7.06 11.91
CA ALA A 183 -31.27 7.53 10.71
C ALA A 183 -31.28 9.07 10.54
N ARG A 184 -30.85 9.84 11.53
CA ARG A 184 -30.79 11.31 11.50
C ARG A 184 -29.36 11.81 11.28
N ASP A 185 -28.37 10.93 11.32
CA ASP A 185 -26.98 11.27 11.05
C ASP A 185 -26.77 11.67 9.59
N THR A 186 -26.11 12.81 9.39
CA THR A 186 -25.42 13.07 8.12
C THR A 186 -24.17 12.19 8.09
N CYS A 187 -24.14 11.21 7.20
CA CYS A 187 -23.00 10.32 6.97
C CYS A 187 -22.85 10.05 5.46
N ILE A 188 -21.83 9.28 5.06
CA ILE A 188 -21.63 8.90 3.65
C ILE A 188 -22.86 8.19 3.06
N ALA A 189 -23.41 7.19 3.75
CA ALA A 189 -24.61 6.47 3.28
C ALA A 189 -25.81 7.40 3.05
N HIS A 190 -26.05 8.33 3.99
CA HIS A 190 -27.11 9.32 3.90
C HIS A 190 -26.88 10.27 2.70
N LEU A 191 -25.67 10.80 2.54
CA LEU A 191 -25.33 11.69 1.42
C LEU A 191 -25.48 10.99 0.07
N ALA A 192 -25.00 9.75 -0.05
CA ALA A 192 -25.14 8.93 -1.25
C ALA A 192 -26.62 8.70 -1.59
N GLY A 193 -27.47 8.48 -0.58
CA GLY A 193 -28.91 8.33 -0.75
C GLY A 193 -29.64 9.56 -1.28
N THR A 194 -29.00 10.75 -1.26
CA THR A 194 -29.57 11.96 -1.87
C THR A 194 -29.34 12.04 -3.38
N LEU A 195 -28.37 11.29 -3.92
CA LEU A 195 -28.02 11.34 -5.33
C LEU A 195 -28.96 10.45 -6.16
N ALA A 196 -29.50 11.03 -7.23
CA ALA A 196 -30.11 10.25 -8.30
C ALA A 196 -28.99 9.85 -9.28
N TRP A 197 -28.68 8.55 -9.36
CA TRP A 197 -27.69 8.08 -10.32
C TRP A 197 -28.26 8.18 -11.75
N PRO A 198 -27.54 8.79 -12.70
CA PRO A 198 -27.99 8.82 -14.08
C PRO A 198 -27.89 7.41 -14.66
N GLU A 199 -29.03 6.71 -14.73
CA GLU A 199 -29.14 5.49 -15.52
C GLU A 199 -28.88 5.85 -17.00
N PRO A 200 -27.94 5.19 -17.70
CA PRO A 200 -27.71 5.47 -19.10
C PRO A 200 -28.98 5.16 -19.90
N ALA A 201 -29.50 6.16 -20.63
CA ALA A 201 -30.74 6.05 -21.40
C ALA A 201 -30.72 4.92 -22.45
N ASP A 202 -29.54 4.40 -22.82
CA ASP A 202 -29.35 3.36 -23.82
C ASP A 202 -28.27 2.31 -23.50
N GLY A 203 -27.80 2.23 -22.24
CA GLY A 203 -26.92 1.15 -21.79
C GLY A 203 -25.54 1.07 -22.47
N ARG A 204 -25.06 2.13 -23.14
CA ARG A 204 -23.75 2.13 -23.80
C ARG A 204 -22.63 2.54 -22.84
N PRO A 205 -21.51 1.79 -22.81
CA PRO A 205 -20.25 2.28 -22.25
C PRO A 205 -19.80 3.56 -22.97
N GLY A 206 -19.25 4.53 -22.24
CA GLY A 206 -18.59 5.71 -22.83
C GLY A 206 -19.43 6.99 -22.99
N GLN A 207 -20.59 7.12 -22.34
CA GLN A 207 -21.22 8.46 -22.20
C GLN A 207 -20.32 9.37 -21.35
N ASP A 208 -20.03 10.59 -21.79
CA ASP A 208 -19.34 11.59 -20.96
C ASP A 208 -20.26 12.02 -19.80
N LEU A 209 -19.86 11.67 -18.57
CA LEU A 209 -20.59 11.95 -17.33
C LEU A 209 -20.03 13.17 -16.59
N THR A 210 -19.14 13.94 -17.21
CA THR A 210 -18.43 15.04 -16.52
C THR A 210 -19.41 16.09 -15.97
N ALA A 211 -20.46 16.41 -16.71
CA ALA A 211 -21.47 17.38 -16.28
C ALA A 211 -22.35 16.83 -15.14
N GLU A 212 -22.68 15.55 -15.19
CA GLU A 212 -23.42 14.82 -14.16
C GLU A 212 -22.61 14.75 -12.87
N PHE A 213 -21.33 14.37 -12.96
CA PHE A 213 -20.40 14.33 -11.84
C PHE A 213 -20.27 15.71 -11.18
N ALA A 214 -20.14 16.79 -11.96
CA ALA A 214 -20.11 18.15 -11.41
C ALA A 214 -21.38 18.51 -10.63
N ARG A 215 -22.57 18.19 -11.18
CA ARG A 215 -23.84 18.44 -10.48
C ARG A 215 -23.97 17.61 -9.20
N MET A 216 -23.56 16.34 -9.22
CA MET A 216 -23.57 15.49 -8.04
C MET A 216 -22.59 15.98 -6.97
N GLU A 217 -21.38 16.39 -7.35
CA GLU A 217 -20.41 16.99 -6.43
C GLU A 217 -20.99 18.25 -5.77
N ASP A 218 -21.59 19.15 -6.54
CA ASP A 218 -22.22 20.37 -6.02
C ASP A 218 -23.36 20.05 -5.04
N GLN A 219 -24.17 19.03 -5.36
CA GLN A 219 -25.23 18.56 -4.47
C GLN A 219 -24.68 17.99 -3.16
N LEU A 220 -23.65 17.13 -3.23
CA LEU A 220 -22.99 16.59 -2.03
C LEU A 220 -22.39 17.70 -1.16
N ARG A 221 -21.75 18.70 -1.80
CA ARG A 221 -21.20 19.87 -1.11
C ARG A 221 -22.29 20.64 -0.37
N ALA A 222 -23.44 20.88 -1.00
CA ALA A 222 -24.58 21.54 -0.39
C ALA A 222 -25.25 20.70 0.71
N ALA A 223 -25.20 19.37 0.61
CA ALA A 223 -25.81 18.44 1.56
C ALA A 223 -24.95 18.18 2.83
N GLY A 224 -23.74 18.72 2.92
CA GLY A 224 -22.92 18.68 4.14
C GLY A 224 -21.58 17.94 4.03
N LEU A 225 -21.18 17.49 2.83
CA LEU A 225 -19.89 16.83 2.61
C LEU A 225 -18.67 17.58 3.22
N PRO A 226 -18.54 18.92 3.10
CA PRO A 226 -17.38 19.64 3.65
C PRO A 226 -17.32 19.58 5.18
N ALA A 227 -18.47 19.51 5.86
CA ALA A 227 -18.52 19.39 7.30
C ALA A 227 -18.04 18.01 7.75
N LEU A 228 -18.43 16.93 7.04
CA LEU A 228 -17.92 15.58 7.31
C LEU A 228 -16.41 15.48 7.12
N ALA A 229 -15.87 16.09 6.06
CA ALA A 229 -14.43 16.14 5.82
C ALA A 229 -13.69 16.90 6.94
N ALA A 230 -14.25 18.01 7.44
CA ALA A 230 -13.67 18.77 8.54
C ALA A 230 -13.70 18.00 9.87
N GLU A 231 -14.80 17.29 10.17
CA GLU A 231 -14.92 16.43 11.36
C GLU A 231 -13.86 15.31 11.32
N ALA A 232 -13.74 14.62 10.20
CA ALA A 232 -12.73 13.58 10.02
C ALA A 232 -11.29 14.09 10.12
N SER A 233 -11.02 15.29 9.58
CA SER A 233 -9.72 15.94 9.76
C SER A 233 -9.40 16.15 11.25
N GLN A 234 -10.37 16.61 12.05
CA GLN A 234 -10.19 16.79 13.50
C GLN A 234 -9.99 15.45 14.21
N ALA A 235 -10.70 14.41 13.80
CA ALA A 235 -10.54 13.06 14.35
C ALA A 235 -9.13 12.50 14.10
N LEU A 236 -8.58 12.68 12.89
CA LEU A 236 -7.20 12.30 12.58
C LEU A 236 -6.18 13.10 13.39
N ASP A 237 -6.37 14.41 13.54
CA ASP A 237 -5.50 15.24 14.38
C ASP A 237 -5.51 14.75 15.83
N ALA A 238 -6.68 14.39 16.36
CA ALA A 238 -6.84 13.85 17.70
C ALA A 238 -6.20 12.46 17.87
N LEU A 239 -6.31 11.60 16.87
CA LEU A 239 -5.67 10.28 16.85
C LEU A 239 -4.14 10.41 16.91
N GLU A 240 -3.54 11.25 16.06
CA GLU A 240 -2.10 11.51 16.06
C GLU A 240 -1.61 12.12 17.37
N ALA A 241 -2.37 13.06 17.95
CA ALA A 241 -2.05 13.65 19.24
C ALA A 241 -2.09 12.60 20.36
N SER A 242 -3.12 11.76 20.37
CA SER A 242 -3.28 10.67 21.36
C SER A 242 -2.15 9.64 21.24
N TYR A 243 -1.76 9.28 20.01
CA TYR A 243 -0.59 8.46 19.78
C TYR A 243 0.68 9.13 20.32
N ALA A 244 0.92 10.39 19.98
CA ALA A 244 2.12 11.11 20.39
C ALA A 244 2.24 11.21 21.91
N GLU A 245 1.13 11.48 22.61
CA GLU A 245 1.06 11.48 24.06
C GLU A 245 1.35 10.09 24.64
N SER A 246 0.66 9.06 24.15
CA SER A 246 0.82 7.68 24.65
C SER A 246 2.25 7.14 24.50
N GLN A 247 2.96 7.57 23.46
CA GLN A 247 4.33 7.14 23.15
C GLN A 247 5.40 8.12 23.64
N GLY A 248 5.01 9.21 24.31
CA GLY A 248 5.93 10.24 24.80
C GLY A 248 6.76 10.92 23.70
N CYS A 249 6.20 11.06 22.50
CA CYS A 249 6.90 11.63 21.35
C CYS A 249 7.33 13.08 21.62
N GLY A 250 8.52 13.44 21.14
CA GLY A 250 9.13 14.76 21.40
C GLY A 250 9.76 14.91 22.80
N GLY A 251 9.60 13.94 23.69
CA GLY A 251 10.22 13.89 25.02
C GLY A 251 11.41 12.92 25.11
N PRO A 252 12.12 12.90 26.26
CA PRO A 252 13.25 11.99 26.50
C PRO A 252 12.86 10.51 26.61
N SER A 253 11.57 10.22 26.80
CA SER A 253 11.02 8.86 26.87
C SER A 253 10.34 8.41 25.58
N ALA A 254 10.55 9.13 24.47
CA ALA A 254 9.95 8.82 23.18
C ALA A 254 10.23 7.37 22.77
N LYS A 255 9.17 6.64 22.42
CA LYS A 255 9.29 5.28 21.90
C LYS A 255 9.82 5.28 20.47
N PRO A 256 10.48 4.19 20.00
CA PRO A 256 11.03 4.13 18.65
C PRO A 256 10.02 4.44 17.54
N GLY A 257 8.75 4.06 17.71
CA GLY A 257 7.67 4.38 16.77
C GLY A 257 7.48 5.88 16.51
N CYS A 258 7.90 6.76 17.42
CA CYS A 258 7.84 8.22 17.20
C CYS A 258 8.72 8.71 16.05
N ALA A 259 9.74 7.94 15.65
CA ALA A 259 10.63 8.30 14.54
C ALA A 259 10.05 7.93 13.16
N VAL A 260 9.03 7.07 13.12
CA VAL A 260 8.36 6.60 11.89
C VAL A 260 7.32 7.63 11.49
N SER A 261 7.53 8.31 10.35
CA SER A 261 6.51 9.24 9.81
C SER A 261 5.33 8.49 9.21
N LEU A 262 4.16 9.11 9.18
CA LEU A 262 2.95 8.55 8.58
C LEU A 262 2.26 9.56 7.66
N LEU A 263 1.72 9.05 6.57
CA LEU A 263 0.62 9.65 5.81
C LEU A 263 -0.53 8.64 5.71
N TRP A 264 -1.71 9.15 5.38
CA TRP A 264 -2.91 8.36 5.19
C TRP A 264 -3.30 8.35 3.72
N GLU A 265 -3.78 7.20 3.26
CA GLU A 265 -4.51 7.06 2.02
C GLU A 265 -5.98 6.81 2.35
N GLN A 266 -6.84 7.69 1.88
CA GLN A 266 -8.27 7.53 2.09
C GLN A 266 -8.81 6.51 1.10
N GLU A 267 -9.35 5.41 1.63
CA GLU A 267 -9.90 4.34 0.80
C GLU A 267 -11.34 4.62 0.32
N THR A 268 -11.77 3.89 -0.68
CA THR A 268 -13.14 3.87 -1.20
C THR A 268 -13.49 2.44 -1.56
N ILE A 269 -14.67 1.97 -1.16
CA ILE A 269 -15.07 0.57 -1.31
C ILE A 269 -15.66 0.34 -2.71
N ARG A 270 -14.92 -0.35 -3.58
CA ARG A 270 -15.29 -0.52 -5.00
C ARG A 270 -16.46 -1.49 -5.26
N THR A 271 -16.95 -2.17 -4.23
CA THR A 271 -18.07 -3.12 -4.30
C THR A 271 -19.44 -2.47 -4.05
N GLN A 272 -19.47 -1.16 -3.80
CA GLN A 272 -20.69 -0.42 -3.51
C GLN A 272 -21.39 0.08 -4.79
N PRO A 273 -22.70 0.40 -4.74
CA PRO A 273 -23.39 1.03 -5.86
C PRO A 273 -22.73 2.34 -6.33
N PRO A 274 -22.85 2.72 -7.61
CA PRO A 274 -22.16 3.88 -8.17
C PRO A 274 -22.31 5.20 -7.40
N GLN A 275 -23.53 5.53 -6.93
CA GLN A 275 -23.75 6.74 -6.14
C GLN A 275 -23.00 6.73 -4.80
N ARG A 276 -22.78 5.55 -4.22
CA ARG A 276 -22.02 5.38 -2.98
C ARG A 276 -20.54 5.54 -3.23
N VAL A 277 -19.99 4.86 -4.24
CA VAL A 277 -18.59 5.01 -4.67
C VAL A 277 -18.26 6.46 -5.03
N PHE A 278 -19.13 7.12 -5.80
CA PHE A 278 -18.95 8.53 -6.15
C PHE A 278 -18.93 9.44 -4.92
N THR A 279 -19.79 9.17 -3.93
CA THR A 279 -19.86 9.95 -2.69
C THR A 279 -18.62 9.74 -1.82
N GLU A 280 -18.12 8.50 -1.72
CA GLU A 280 -16.88 8.18 -1.02
C GLU A 280 -15.67 8.85 -1.69
N LEU A 281 -15.57 8.83 -3.02
CA LEU A 281 -14.53 9.58 -3.73
C LEU A 281 -14.65 11.09 -3.50
N ALA A 282 -15.84 11.66 -3.59
CA ALA A 282 -16.04 13.08 -3.31
C ALA A 282 -15.60 13.44 -1.88
N TYR A 283 -15.94 12.60 -0.90
CA TYR A 283 -15.50 12.73 0.48
C TYR A 283 -13.98 12.65 0.59
N ALA A 284 -13.36 11.68 -0.07
CA ALA A 284 -11.93 11.42 0.01
C ALA A 284 -11.11 12.62 -0.48
N PHE A 285 -11.48 13.18 -1.64
CA PHE A 285 -10.86 14.39 -2.16
C PHE A 285 -11.16 15.62 -1.30
N ALA A 286 -12.35 15.72 -0.69
CA ALA A 286 -12.65 16.80 0.24
C ALA A 286 -11.78 16.72 1.51
N LEU A 287 -11.61 15.53 2.08
CA LEU A 287 -10.77 15.29 3.26
C LEU A 287 -9.29 15.58 2.97
N ALA A 288 -8.74 15.05 1.88
CA ALA A 288 -7.38 15.36 1.44
C ALA A 288 -7.17 16.86 1.17
N GLY A 289 -8.22 17.57 0.76
CA GLY A 289 -8.20 19.02 0.57
C GLY A 289 -8.10 19.83 1.87
N VAL A 290 -8.49 19.27 3.01
CA VAL A 290 -8.50 19.96 4.31
C VAL A 290 -7.50 19.39 5.33
N ASN A 291 -7.01 18.17 5.13
CA ASN A 291 -5.99 17.56 5.99
C ASN A 291 -4.75 17.14 5.17
N PRO A 292 -3.58 17.79 5.36
CA PRO A 292 -2.37 17.49 4.59
C PRO A 292 -1.73 16.14 4.94
N ARG A 293 -2.20 15.42 5.98
CA ARG A 293 -1.76 14.05 6.26
C ARG A 293 -2.48 13.02 5.40
N VAL A 294 -3.63 13.35 4.80
CA VAL A 294 -4.31 12.49 3.84
C VAL A 294 -3.74 12.80 2.47
N ALA A 295 -2.77 12.01 2.05
CA ALA A 295 -1.92 12.31 0.89
C ALA A 295 -2.52 11.76 -0.41
N ALA A 296 -3.22 10.63 -0.34
CA ALA A 296 -3.72 9.93 -1.52
C ALA A 296 -5.12 9.34 -1.36
N ILE A 297 -5.69 8.96 -2.49
CA ILE A 297 -6.95 8.21 -2.58
C ILE A 297 -6.66 6.82 -3.12
N ASN A 298 -7.31 5.81 -2.51
CA ASN A 298 -7.20 4.41 -2.88
C ASN A 298 -8.59 3.78 -3.13
N LEU A 299 -8.67 2.77 -3.99
CA LEU A 299 -9.86 1.95 -4.22
C LEU A 299 -9.57 0.54 -3.71
N VAL A 300 -10.36 0.06 -2.75
CA VAL A 300 -10.10 -1.19 -1.99
C VAL A 300 -11.31 -2.13 -2.06
N ALA A 301 -11.27 -3.24 -1.30
CA ALA A 301 -12.19 -4.40 -1.33
C ALA A 301 -11.95 -5.31 -2.55
N PRO A 302 -12.56 -6.51 -2.69
CA PRO A 302 -12.20 -7.46 -3.77
C PRO A 302 -12.36 -6.87 -5.18
N GLU A 303 -11.33 -7.01 -6.03
CA GLU A 303 -11.36 -6.53 -7.42
C GLU A 303 -12.24 -7.40 -8.33
N ASP A 304 -12.42 -8.67 -7.96
CA ASP A 304 -13.22 -9.68 -8.66
C ASP A 304 -14.72 -9.61 -8.32
N ASP A 305 -15.13 -8.73 -7.41
CA ASP A 305 -16.53 -8.52 -7.09
C ASP A 305 -17.35 -8.13 -8.34
N PRO A 306 -18.58 -8.66 -8.52
CA PRO A 306 -19.39 -8.36 -9.70
C PRO A 306 -19.66 -6.87 -9.96
N VAL A 307 -19.77 -6.05 -8.92
CA VAL A 307 -19.91 -4.59 -9.05
C VAL A 307 -18.59 -3.97 -9.49
N ALA A 308 -17.48 -4.35 -8.83
CA ALA A 308 -16.15 -3.86 -9.17
C ALA A 308 -15.79 -4.14 -10.63
N LEU A 309 -16.01 -5.37 -11.10
CA LEU A 309 -15.76 -5.79 -12.49
C LEU A 309 -16.67 -5.10 -13.51
N ARG A 310 -17.94 -4.86 -13.15
CA ARG A 310 -18.90 -4.20 -14.03
C ARG A 310 -18.56 -2.71 -14.18
N ASP A 311 -18.20 -2.06 -13.08
CA ASP A 311 -18.08 -0.61 -12.98
C ASP A 311 -16.62 -0.12 -13.02
N TYR A 312 -15.64 -0.97 -13.32
CA TYR A 312 -14.21 -0.60 -13.28
C TYR A 312 -13.88 0.67 -14.12
N ASP A 313 -14.29 0.72 -15.40
CA ASP A 313 -14.13 1.91 -16.25
C ASP A 313 -14.80 3.15 -15.61
N LEU A 314 -15.99 2.97 -15.05
CA LEU A 314 -16.72 4.05 -14.38
C LEU A 314 -15.94 4.56 -13.16
N HIS A 315 -15.42 3.67 -12.32
CA HIS A 315 -14.59 4.03 -11.16
C HIS A 315 -13.36 4.83 -11.58
N MET A 316 -12.63 4.37 -12.62
CA MET A 316 -11.45 5.09 -13.13
C MET A 316 -11.82 6.50 -13.61
N ARG A 317 -12.97 6.66 -14.26
CA ARG A 317 -13.46 7.95 -14.73
C ARG A 317 -13.93 8.86 -13.59
N MET A 318 -14.51 8.31 -12.52
CA MET A 318 -14.84 9.07 -11.31
C MET A 318 -13.55 9.60 -10.65
N VAL A 319 -12.54 8.74 -10.46
CA VAL A 319 -11.23 9.15 -9.91
C VAL A 319 -10.61 10.23 -10.80
N ALA A 320 -10.61 10.04 -12.12
CA ALA A 320 -10.09 11.02 -13.08
C ALA A 320 -10.81 12.37 -13.00
N PHE A 321 -12.12 12.37 -12.74
CA PHE A 321 -12.91 13.59 -12.59
C PHE A 321 -12.43 14.42 -11.39
N PHE A 322 -12.26 13.79 -10.23
CA PHE A 322 -11.82 14.48 -9.03
C PHE A 322 -10.32 14.84 -9.07
N SER A 323 -9.45 13.95 -9.57
CA SER A 323 -8.00 14.18 -9.62
C SER A 323 -7.64 15.39 -10.49
N ARG A 324 -8.33 15.57 -11.63
CA ARG A 324 -8.18 16.77 -12.47
C ARG A 324 -8.57 18.08 -11.77
N ARG A 325 -9.47 18.04 -10.80
CA ARG A 325 -9.96 19.21 -10.03
C ARG A 325 -9.12 19.46 -8.77
N ALA A 326 -8.45 18.43 -8.26
CA ALA A 326 -7.62 18.48 -7.07
C ALA A 326 -6.21 17.92 -7.34
N PRO A 327 -5.39 18.56 -8.20
CA PRO A 327 -4.11 18.01 -8.67
C PRO A 327 -3.02 17.89 -7.60
N LYS A 328 -3.30 18.32 -6.36
CA LYS A 328 -2.41 18.13 -5.20
C LYS A 328 -2.67 16.81 -4.47
N VAL A 329 -3.85 16.23 -4.64
CA VAL A 329 -4.22 14.94 -4.05
C VAL A 329 -3.66 13.84 -4.93
N ARG A 330 -2.91 12.92 -4.33
CA ARG A 330 -2.22 11.85 -5.03
C ARG A 330 -3.14 10.66 -5.26
N ILE A 331 -2.79 9.81 -6.22
CA ILE A 331 -3.62 8.67 -6.63
C ILE A 331 -2.76 7.41 -6.57
N ALA A 332 -3.10 6.49 -5.66
CA ALA A 332 -2.53 5.15 -5.54
C ALA A 332 -3.69 4.17 -5.53
N LEU A 333 -3.77 3.23 -6.49
CA LEU A 333 -4.96 2.39 -6.65
C LEU A 333 -4.58 0.92 -6.64
N HIS A 334 -5.36 0.08 -5.96
CA HIS A 334 -5.36 -1.35 -6.28
C HIS A 334 -5.81 -1.52 -7.73
N ALA A 335 -4.98 -2.16 -8.55
CA ALA A 335 -5.35 -2.49 -9.92
C ALA A 335 -4.64 -3.74 -10.39
N GLY A 336 -5.40 -4.62 -11.02
CA GLY A 336 -4.86 -5.87 -11.52
C GLY A 336 -4.53 -6.88 -10.43
N GLU A 337 -5.18 -6.77 -9.27
CA GLU A 337 -5.16 -7.78 -8.20
C GLU A 337 -6.14 -8.90 -8.54
N LEU A 338 -5.87 -9.58 -9.65
CA LEU A 338 -6.71 -10.59 -10.27
C LEU A 338 -5.83 -11.75 -10.75
N THR A 339 -6.44 -12.85 -11.19
CA THR A 339 -5.72 -13.95 -11.83
C THR A 339 -6.65 -14.79 -12.71
N LEU A 340 -6.06 -15.57 -13.63
CA LEU A 340 -6.81 -16.53 -14.43
C LEU A 340 -7.44 -17.60 -13.53
N GLY A 341 -8.74 -17.81 -13.67
CA GLY A 341 -9.51 -18.75 -12.85
C GLY A 341 -10.29 -18.10 -11.72
N LEU A 342 -9.88 -16.91 -11.26
CA LEU A 342 -10.68 -16.08 -10.35
C LEU A 342 -11.77 -15.33 -11.14
N VAL A 343 -11.42 -14.77 -12.30
CA VAL A 343 -12.33 -14.07 -13.20
C VAL A 343 -12.24 -14.57 -14.64
N PRO A 344 -13.28 -14.33 -15.49
CA PRO A 344 -13.19 -14.61 -16.92
C PRO A 344 -12.03 -13.84 -17.60
N PRO A 345 -11.38 -14.40 -18.64
CA PRO A 345 -10.21 -13.78 -19.28
C PRO A 345 -10.43 -12.34 -19.75
N GLU A 346 -11.66 -11.98 -20.14
CA GLU A 346 -12.01 -10.64 -20.61
C GLU A 346 -11.80 -9.56 -19.54
N ARG A 347 -11.84 -9.94 -18.26
CA ARG A 347 -11.66 -9.04 -17.10
C ARG A 347 -10.20 -8.80 -16.73
N LEU A 348 -9.26 -9.49 -17.35
CA LEU A 348 -7.83 -9.35 -17.04
C LEU A 348 -7.11 -8.34 -17.96
N ARG A 349 -7.85 -7.69 -18.87
CA ARG A 349 -7.26 -7.11 -20.09
C ARG A 349 -6.86 -5.63 -19.99
N THR A 350 -7.36 -4.89 -19.01
CA THR A 350 -7.25 -3.41 -19.01
C THR A 350 -7.07 -2.72 -17.66
N HIS A 351 -7.19 -3.39 -16.52
CA HIS A 351 -7.34 -2.71 -15.23
C HIS A 351 -6.12 -1.84 -14.86
N ILE A 352 -4.90 -2.36 -14.98
CA ILE A 352 -3.67 -1.60 -14.69
C ILE A 352 -3.54 -0.44 -15.69
N ARG A 353 -3.81 -0.70 -16.98
CA ARG A 353 -3.79 0.31 -18.02
C ARG A 353 -4.73 1.47 -17.73
N GLU A 354 -5.98 1.18 -17.37
CA GLU A 354 -7.00 2.19 -17.10
C GLU A 354 -6.68 2.98 -15.82
N ALA A 355 -6.21 2.33 -14.76
CA ALA A 355 -5.73 3.02 -13.56
C ALA A 355 -4.60 4.03 -13.89
N VAL A 356 -3.62 3.62 -14.69
CA VAL A 356 -2.49 4.48 -15.07
C VAL A 356 -2.91 5.60 -16.06
N THR A 357 -3.76 5.30 -17.04
CA THR A 357 -4.01 6.21 -18.17
C THR A 357 -5.31 7.00 -18.10
N VAL A 358 -6.32 6.49 -17.41
CA VAL A 358 -7.62 7.17 -17.21
C VAL A 358 -7.62 7.87 -15.85
N ALA A 359 -7.43 7.13 -14.77
CA ALA A 359 -7.46 7.69 -13.41
C ALA A 359 -6.22 8.56 -13.09
N GLY A 360 -5.09 8.27 -13.75
CA GLY A 360 -3.84 8.99 -13.56
C GLY A 360 -3.08 8.55 -12.32
N ALA A 361 -3.13 7.25 -11.99
CA ALA A 361 -2.44 6.70 -10.84
C ALA A 361 -0.92 6.93 -10.89
N GLU A 362 -0.38 7.40 -9.76
CA GLU A 362 1.06 7.55 -9.51
C GLU A 362 1.65 6.27 -8.92
N ARG A 363 0.83 5.43 -8.25
CA ARG A 363 1.17 4.08 -7.83
C ARG A 363 0.05 3.07 -8.08
N ILE A 364 0.41 1.83 -8.36
CA ILE A 364 -0.49 0.70 -8.57
C ILE A 364 -0.23 -0.38 -7.51
N GLY A 365 -1.23 -0.68 -6.70
CA GLY A 365 -1.26 -1.81 -5.78
C GLY A 365 -1.32 -3.14 -6.52
N HIS A 366 -0.45 -4.07 -6.15
CA HIS A 366 -0.30 -5.43 -6.67
C HIS A 366 0.18 -5.53 -8.13
N GLY A 367 -0.63 -5.10 -9.11
CA GLY A 367 -0.26 -5.17 -10.52
C GLY A 367 -0.06 -6.59 -11.08
N VAL A 368 -0.74 -7.59 -10.52
CA VAL A 368 -0.44 -9.01 -10.79
C VAL A 368 -0.75 -9.43 -12.23
N VAL A 369 -1.78 -8.86 -12.85
CA VAL A 369 -2.25 -9.30 -14.18
C VAL A 369 -1.60 -8.61 -15.37
N ILE A 370 -0.49 -7.87 -15.20
CA ILE A 370 0.11 -7.10 -16.30
C ILE A 370 0.37 -7.94 -17.56
N GLY A 371 0.74 -9.22 -17.41
CA GLY A 371 0.96 -10.14 -18.53
C GLY A 371 -0.30 -10.54 -19.31
N TYR A 372 -1.49 -10.29 -18.77
CA TYR A 372 -2.78 -10.57 -19.40
C TYR A 372 -3.40 -9.35 -20.09
N GLU A 373 -2.83 -8.15 -19.90
CA GLU A 373 -3.35 -6.95 -20.55
C GLU A 373 -3.15 -6.98 -22.06
N ASP A 374 -4.15 -6.48 -22.80
CA ASP A 374 -4.10 -6.40 -24.27
C ASP A 374 -2.90 -5.60 -24.79
N SER A 375 -2.42 -4.65 -23.97
CA SER A 375 -1.32 -3.75 -24.31
C SER A 375 -0.21 -3.75 -23.26
N ALA A 376 0.04 -4.90 -22.61
CA ALA A 376 1.01 -5.08 -21.52
C ALA A 376 2.34 -4.32 -21.70
N PHE A 377 3.04 -4.53 -22.82
CA PHE A 377 4.32 -3.85 -23.10
C PHE A 377 4.19 -2.32 -23.20
N GLN A 378 3.07 -1.82 -23.74
CA GLN A 378 2.79 -0.40 -23.80
C GLN A 378 2.41 0.16 -22.41
N THR A 379 1.68 -0.61 -21.60
CA THR A 379 1.39 -0.27 -20.20
C THR A 379 2.68 -0.15 -19.41
N LEU A 380 3.55 -1.16 -19.45
CA LEU A 380 4.86 -1.16 -18.81
C LEU A 380 5.71 0.04 -19.23
N ARG A 381 5.78 0.33 -20.54
CA ARG A 381 6.50 1.51 -21.04
C ARG A 381 5.92 2.81 -20.49
N ILE A 382 4.59 2.94 -20.43
CA ILE A 382 3.96 4.15 -19.90
C ILE A 382 4.19 4.30 -18.39
N MET A 383 4.18 3.19 -17.63
CA MET A 383 4.51 3.23 -16.21
C MET A 383 5.96 3.66 -16.00
N ALA A 384 6.91 3.11 -16.76
CA ALA A 384 8.31 3.51 -16.70
C ALA A 384 8.52 4.99 -17.11
N ASP A 385 7.93 5.42 -18.23
CA ASP A 385 8.07 6.80 -18.73
C ASP A 385 7.42 7.85 -17.80
N ARG A 386 6.41 7.45 -17.01
CA ARG A 386 5.70 8.33 -16.06
C ARG A 386 6.18 8.18 -14.62
N ASP A 387 7.16 7.33 -14.36
CA ASP A 387 7.59 6.98 -13.00
C ASP A 387 6.41 6.47 -12.11
N THR A 388 5.42 5.79 -12.72
CA THR A 388 4.33 5.16 -11.98
C THR A 388 4.82 3.87 -11.35
N ALA A 389 4.89 3.83 -10.02
CA ALA A 389 5.40 2.67 -9.30
C ALA A 389 4.35 1.56 -9.18
N VAL A 390 4.82 0.31 -9.06
CA VAL A 390 4.00 -0.82 -8.60
C VAL A 390 4.38 -1.20 -7.17
N GLU A 391 3.38 -1.37 -6.32
CA GLU A 391 3.48 -1.82 -4.94
C GLU A 391 3.27 -3.33 -4.91
N VAL A 392 4.34 -4.08 -4.65
CA VAL A 392 4.36 -5.54 -4.76
C VAL A 392 4.20 -6.16 -3.37
N CYS A 393 3.08 -6.85 -3.18
CA CYS A 393 2.69 -7.53 -1.94
C CYS A 393 2.77 -9.04 -2.16
N LEU A 394 3.99 -9.59 -2.19
CA LEU A 394 4.27 -10.96 -2.62
C LEU A 394 3.43 -11.98 -1.84
N THR A 395 3.39 -11.86 -0.50
CA THR A 395 2.67 -12.84 0.34
C THR A 395 1.17 -12.75 0.14
N SER A 396 0.62 -11.54 0.08
CA SER A 396 -0.80 -11.33 -0.25
C SER A 396 -1.15 -11.98 -1.59
N ASN A 397 -0.36 -11.73 -2.64
CA ASN A 397 -0.60 -12.30 -3.96
C ASN A 397 -0.50 -13.84 -4.00
N ASP A 398 0.40 -14.46 -3.22
CA ASP A 398 0.43 -15.93 -3.09
C ASP A 398 -0.82 -16.44 -2.35
N LEU A 399 -1.21 -15.79 -1.25
CA LEU A 399 -2.34 -16.21 -0.43
C LEU A 399 -3.68 -16.11 -1.18
N ILE A 400 -3.97 -14.95 -1.76
CA ILE A 400 -5.32 -14.67 -2.29
C ILE A 400 -5.46 -15.03 -3.77
N LEU A 401 -4.37 -14.98 -4.56
CA LEU A 401 -4.40 -15.26 -6.00
C LEU A 401 -3.68 -16.57 -6.37
N GLY A 402 -2.91 -17.16 -5.46
CA GLY A 402 -2.05 -18.31 -5.77
C GLY A 402 -0.87 -17.96 -6.68
N VAL A 403 -0.56 -16.68 -6.88
CA VAL A 403 0.49 -16.22 -7.79
C VAL A 403 1.79 -16.01 -7.02
N LYS A 404 2.82 -16.79 -7.33
CA LYS A 404 4.12 -16.78 -6.63
C LYS A 404 5.29 -17.19 -7.52
N GLY A 405 6.49 -16.88 -7.07
CA GLY A 405 7.72 -17.29 -7.76
C GLY A 405 7.73 -16.80 -9.21
N GLN A 406 7.96 -17.71 -10.16
CA GLN A 406 8.08 -17.36 -11.58
C GLN A 406 6.74 -16.94 -12.23
N ASP A 407 5.59 -17.24 -11.61
CA ASP A 407 4.28 -16.84 -12.13
C ASP A 407 3.94 -15.37 -11.79
N HIS A 408 4.70 -14.74 -10.89
CA HIS A 408 4.48 -13.36 -10.47
C HIS A 408 5.22 -12.37 -11.39
N PRO A 409 4.59 -11.26 -11.83
CA PRO A 409 5.20 -10.31 -12.78
C PRO A 409 6.29 -9.40 -12.18
N PHE A 410 6.78 -9.70 -10.98
CA PHE A 410 7.76 -8.86 -10.29
C PHE A 410 9.05 -8.68 -11.11
N PRO A 411 9.63 -9.75 -11.73
CA PRO A 411 10.77 -9.60 -12.62
C PRO A 411 10.48 -8.79 -13.88
N ASP A 412 9.24 -8.85 -14.40
CA ASP A 412 8.85 -8.14 -15.63
C ASP A 412 8.84 -6.62 -15.42
N TYR A 413 8.32 -6.16 -14.27
CA TYR A 413 8.37 -4.76 -13.89
C TYR A 413 9.81 -4.25 -13.77
N LEU A 414 10.67 -4.99 -13.08
CA LEU A 414 12.09 -4.65 -12.95
C LEU A 414 12.79 -4.60 -14.32
N ALA A 415 12.54 -5.59 -15.18
CA ALA A 415 13.13 -5.67 -16.51
C ALA A 415 12.65 -4.53 -17.44
N ALA A 416 11.42 -4.07 -17.27
CA ALA A 416 10.85 -2.94 -18.01
C ALA A 416 11.28 -1.57 -17.48
N GLY A 417 12.03 -1.51 -16.37
CA GLY A 417 12.40 -0.25 -15.72
C GLY A 417 11.24 0.46 -15.04
N VAL A 418 10.14 -0.27 -14.77
CA VAL A 418 9.03 0.25 -13.94
C VAL A 418 9.50 0.32 -12.50
N PRO A 419 9.26 1.43 -11.78
CA PRO A 419 9.62 1.50 -10.38
C PRO A 419 8.84 0.49 -9.54
N VAL A 420 9.53 -0.20 -8.63
CA VAL A 420 8.93 -1.21 -7.76
C VAL A 420 9.17 -0.85 -6.29
N VAL A 421 8.14 -0.93 -5.46
CA VAL A 421 8.24 -0.92 -4.00
C VAL A 421 7.72 -2.24 -3.46
N LEU A 422 8.32 -2.75 -2.39
CA LEU A 422 7.76 -3.88 -1.64
C LEU A 422 6.88 -3.33 -0.53
N ALA A 423 5.73 -3.97 -0.29
CA ALA A 423 4.78 -3.54 0.72
C ALA A 423 4.12 -4.73 1.41
N SER A 424 3.65 -4.52 2.65
CA SER A 424 3.17 -5.60 3.51
C SER A 424 1.69 -5.92 3.39
N ASP A 425 0.90 -5.01 2.81
CA ASP A 425 -0.55 -5.13 2.66
C ASP A 425 -1.23 -5.28 4.04
N ASP A 426 -1.91 -6.41 4.29
CA ASP A 426 -2.51 -6.76 5.58
C ASP A 426 -1.59 -7.66 6.40
N ALA A 427 -0.52 -7.09 6.96
CA ALA A 427 0.51 -7.81 7.70
C ALA A 427 -0.02 -8.65 8.89
N GLY A 428 -1.07 -8.18 9.56
CA GLY A 428 -1.72 -8.87 10.67
C GLY A 428 -2.56 -10.05 10.21
N VAL A 429 -3.34 -9.89 9.14
CA VAL A 429 -4.15 -10.96 8.52
C VAL A 429 -3.24 -12.03 7.91
N SER A 430 -2.22 -11.61 7.17
CA SER A 430 -1.25 -12.47 6.50
C SER A 430 -0.19 -13.06 7.45
N ARG A 431 -0.13 -12.56 8.69
CA ARG A 431 0.84 -12.94 9.74
C ARG A 431 2.30 -12.79 9.31
N ILE A 432 2.59 -11.67 8.67
CA ILE A 432 3.91 -11.31 8.20
C ILE A 432 4.34 -9.94 8.73
N ASP A 433 5.54 -9.54 8.35
CA ASP A 433 6.12 -8.24 8.57
C ASP A 433 6.79 -7.78 7.25
N LEU A 434 7.13 -6.50 7.08
CA LEU A 434 7.70 -6.04 5.80
C LEU A 434 9.04 -6.75 5.50
N THR A 435 9.77 -7.12 6.55
CA THR A 435 11.00 -7.92 6.45
C THR A 435 10.76 -9.26 5.74
N ASN A 436 9.59 -9.90 5.94
CA ASN A 436 9.21 -11.10 5.23
C ASN A 436 9.10 -10.86 3.71
N GLU A 437 8.57 -9.72 3.27
CA GLU A 437 8.45 -9.41 1.85
C GLU A 437 9.82 -9.23 1.20
N TYR A 438 10.75 -8.57 1.90
CA TYR A 438 12.16 -8.51 1.46
C TYR A 438 12.82 -9.89 1.43
N LEU A 439 12.55 -10.74 2.44
CA LEU A 439 13.07 -12.10 2.49
C LEU A 439 12.60 -12.92 1.30
N ARG A 440 11.29 -12.83 0.99
CA ARG A 440 10.69 -13.47 -0.19
C ARG A 440 11.26 -12.93 -1.48
N ALA A 441 11.38 -11.62 -1.63
CA ALA A 441 11.95 -11.01 -2.83
C ALA A 441 13.37 -11.53 -3.11
N VAL A 442 14.22 -11.63 -2.09
CA VAL A 442 15.58 -12.18 -2.22
C VAL A 442 15.55 -13.67 -2.56
N ARG A 443 14.74 -14.47 -1.87
CA ARG A 443 14.74 -15.93 -2.04
C ARG A 443 14.10 -16.38 -3.35
N ASP A 444 13.00 -15.76 -3.73
CA ASP A 444 12.19 -16.20 -4.86
C ASP A 444 12.77 -15.68 -6.20
N TYR A 445 13.51 -14.57 -6.17
CA TYR A 445 14.05 -13.91 -7.38
C TYR A 445 15.57 -13.67 -7.37
N GLY A 446 16.29 -14.13 -6.34
CA GLY A 446 17.75 -14.10 -6.31
C GLY A 446 18.36 -12.69 -6.28
N LEU A 447 17.66 -11.73 -5.66
CA LEU A 447 18.10 -10.33 -5.65
C LEU A 447 19.46 -10.16 -4.98
N SER A 448 20.28 -9.29 -5.56
CA SER A 448 21.52 -8.80 -4.96
C SER A 448 21.26 -7.78 -3.84
N TYR A 449 22.25 -7.57 -2.97
CA TYR A 449 22.16 -6.54 -1.94
C TYR A 449 21.93 -5.14 -2.52
N ALA A 450 22.53 -4.81 -3.67
CA ALA A 450 22.32 -3.54 -4.35
C ALA A 450 20.86 -3.35 -4.80
N GLN A 451 20.22 -4.41 -5.33
CA GLN A 451 18.80 -4.38 -5.68
C GLN A 451 17.91 -4.24 -4.44
N VAL A 452 18.26 -4.92 -3.33
CA VAL A 452 17.56 -4.77 -2.04
C VAL A 452 17.63 -3.32 -1.53
N LYS A 453 18.80 -2.68 -1.57
CA LYS A 453 18.94 -1.24 -1.22
C LYS A 453 18.13 -0.35 -2.16
N GLN A 454 18.11 -0.67 -3.45
CA GLN A 454 17.32 0.08 -4.43
C GLN A 454 15.81 0.03 -4.10
N LEU A 455 15.26 -1.15 -3.76
CA LEU A 455 13.86 -1.28 -3.34
C LEU A 455 13.58 -0.49 -2.05
N SER A 456 14.52 -0.50 -1.09
CA SER A 456 14.42 0.31 0.12
C SER A 456 14.40 1.82 -0.19
N ARG A 457 15.26 2.31 -1.10
CA ARG A 457 15.25 3.70 -1.56
C ARG A 457 13.97 4.06 -2.30
N ASN A 458 13.47 3.16 -3.16
CA ASN A 458 12.22 3.33 -3.88
C ASN A 458 11.06 3.63 -2.92
N GLY A 459 11.00 2.96 -1.75
CA GLY A 459 9.99 3.21 -0.73
C GLY A 459 9.89 4.69 -0.31
N LEU A 460 11.00 5.43 -0.23
CA LEU A 460 10.94 6.88 0.06
C LEU A 460 10.80 7.73 -1.20
N THR A 461 11.41 7.33 -2.32
CA THR A 461 11.32 8.07 -3.58
C THR A 461 9.88 8.18 -4.09
N TYR A 462 9.16 7.05 -4.06
CA TYR A 462 7.78 6.94 -4.53
C TYR A 462 6.73 7.15 -3.44
N SER A 463 7.14 7.45 -2.20
CA SER A 463 6.22 7.97 -1.17
C SER A 463 5.59 9.30 -1.58
N PHE A 464 4.48 9.68 -0.95
CA PHE A 464 3.84 10.98 -1.07
C PHE A 464 4.27 11.99 -0.02
N LEU A 465 5.40 11.73 0.69
CA LEU A 465 6.06 12.72 1.52
C LEU A 465 6.24 14.06 0.79
N ALA A 466 5.96 15.15 1.50
CA ALA A 466 6.02 16.48 0.94
C ALA A 466 7.44 16.88 0.53
N GLY A 467 7.53 17.63 -0.58
CA GLY A 467 8.78 18.18 -1.12
C GLY A 467 9.42 17.31 -2.20
N ALA A 468 10.47 17.85 -2.82
CA ALA A 468 11.19 17.20 -3.91
C ALA A 468 12.13 16.09 -3.39
N SER A 469 12.41 15.10 -4.24
CA SER A 469 13.38 14.04 -3.94
C SER A 469 14.81 14.59 -3.76
N LEU A 470 15.61 13.90 -2.95
CA LEU A 470 17.06 14.04 -2.88
C LEU A 470 17.74 13.63 -4.19
N TRP A 471 17.15 12.68 -4.91
CA TRP A 471 17.75 12.04 -6.09
C TRP A 471 17.22 12.63 -7.39
N ARG A 472 18.08 12.75 -8.40
CA ARG A 472 17.71 13.27 -9.73
C ARG A 472 17.17 12.19 -10.67
N ASP A 473 17.47 10.94 -10.38
CA ASP A 473 17.16 9.80 -11.22
C ASP A 473 16.57 8.64 -10.41
N PRO A 474 15.70 7.81 -11.02
CA PRO A 474 15.13 6.62 -10.38
C PRO A 474 16.16 5.60 -9.90
N ALA A 475 17.36 5.56 -10.49
CA ALA A 475 18.43 4.66 -10.09
C ALA A 475 19.24 5.18 -8.88
N HIS A 476 18.88 6.33 -8.32
CA HIS A 476 19.52 6.95 -7.15
C HIS A 476 21.04 7.12 -7.33
N THR A 477 21.49 7.39 -8.55
CA THR A 477 22.93 7.46 -8.86
C THR A 477 23.53 8.82 -8.52
N ALA A 478 22.73 9.89 -8.53
CA ALA A 478 23.21 11.20 -8.15
C ALA A 478 22.19 12.04 -7.36
N PRO A 479 22.60 12.69 -6.27
CA PRO A 479 21.76 13.64 -5.59
C PRO A 479 21.52 14.89 -6.45
N VAL A 480 20.55 15.71 -6.04
CA VAL A 480 20.26 17.03 -6.63
C VAL A 480 21.47 17.96 -6.57
N ALA A 481 21.49 18.97 -7.44
CA ALA A 481 22.60 19.92 -7.54
C ALA A 481 22.95 20.58 -6.20
N ALA A 482 21.95 20.87 -5.35
CA ALA A 482 22.16 21.46 -4.03
C ALA A 482 22.99 20.59 -3.07
N CYS A 483 23.00 19.28 -3.29
CA CYS A 483 23.70 18.27 -2.49
C CYS A 483 24.77 17.51 -3.31
N ALA A 484 25.13 17.97 -4.51
CA ALA A 484 26.00 17.22 -5.43
C ALA A 484 27.46 17.05 -4.96
N HIS A 485 27.88 17.88 -4.01
CA HIS A 485 29.23 17.85 -3.43
C HIS A 485 29.27 17.25 -2.02
N ASP A 486 28.13 16.78 -1.54
CA ASP A 486 28.00 16.17 -0.23
C ASP A 486 27.86 14.67 -0.36
N GLU A 487 28.42 13.94 0.60
CA GLU A 487 28.15 12.51 0.74
C GLU A 487 26.75 12.31 1.34
N PRO A 488 25.80 11.68 0.62
CA PRO A 488 24.46 11.43 1.14
C PRO A 488 24.49 10.71 2.48
N GLY A 489 23.81 11.27 3.49
CA GLY A 489 23.80 10.74 4.85
C GLY A 489 24.89 11.27 5.77
N SER A 490 25.80 12.13 5.29
CA SER A 490 26.80 12.78 6.13
C SER A 490 26.15 13.59 7.27
N ALA A 491 26.80 13.60 8.43
CA ALA A 491 26.37 14.37 9.60
C ALA A 491 26.59 15.89 9.43
N THR A 492 27.45 16.29 8.49
CA THR A 492 27.81 17.69 8.26
C THR A 492 27.71 18.04 6.77
N PRO A 493 26.51 18.02 6.16
CA PRO A 493 26.33 18.43 4.78
C PRO A 493 26.61 19.94 4.62
N SER A 494 26.88 20.39 3.42
CA SER A 494 27.03 21.81 3.06
C SER A 494 25.79 22.63 3.45
N GLN A 495 25.94 23.95 3.59
CA GLN A 495 24.80 24.82 3.90
C GLN A 495 23.70 24.73 2.83
N THR A 496 24.08 24.69 1.55
CA THR A 496 23.13 24.56 0.43
C THR A 496 22.34 23.28 0.50
N CYS A 497 22.99 22.16 0.84
CA CYS A 497 22.29 20.90 1.01
C CYS A 497 21.41 20.91 2.25
N ARG A 498 21.87 21.45 3.39
CA ARG A 498 21.04 21.62 4.60
C ARG A 498 19.76 22.39 4.32
N ASP A 499 19.85 23.50 3.59
CA ASP A 499 18.69 24.33 3.25
C ASP A 499 17.70 23.56 2.34
N TRP A 500 18.21 22.76 1.39
CA TRP A 500 17.39 21.87 0.57
C TRP A 500 16.65 20.81 1.40
N LEU A 501 17.38 20.11 2.29
CA LEU A 501 16.82 19.06 3.15
C LEU A 501 15.76 19.63 4.11
N ALA A 502 15.97 20.83 4.66
CA ALA A 502 14.99 21.49 5.51
C ALA A 502 13.69 21.88 4.78
N GLY A 503 13.77 22.12 3.46
CA GLY A 503 12.63 22.46 2.61
C GLY A 503 11.85 21.25 2.05
N SER A 504 12.32 20.02 2.27
CA SER A 504 11.68 18.81 1.74
C SER A 504 11.72 17.67 2.76
N ALA A 505 10.55 17.31 3.28
CA ALA A 505 10.42 16.16 4.19
C ALA A 505 10.88 14.87 3.51
N LYS A 506 10.58 14.69 2.22
CA LYS A 506 11.05 13.56 1.41
C LYS A 506 12.58 13.51 1.34
N ALA A 507 13.24 14.60 0.94
CA ALA A 507 14.69 14.62 0.81
C ALA A 507 15.39 14.42 2.17
N GLY A 508 14.85 15.02 3.25
CA GLY A 508 15.35 14.82 4.60
C GLY A 508 15.30 13.36 5.05
N ARG A 509 14.20 12.65 4.75
CA ARG A 509 14.07 11.21 5.03
C ARG A 509 15.00 10.36 4.18
N GLN A 510 15.15 10.66 2.90
CA GLN A 510 16.10 9.97 2.01
C GLN A 510 17.55 10.17 2.49
N TRP A 511 17.91 11.37 2.96
CA TRP A 511 19.22 11.63 3.56
C TRP A 511 19.46 10.79 4.81
N ALA A 512 18.46 10.72 5.70
CA ALA A 512 18.53 9.90 6.90
C ALA A 512 18.64 8.39 6.58
N LEU A 513 17.98 7.92 5.51
CA LEU A 513 18.10 6.54 5.04
C LEU A 513 19.54 6.22 4.61
N GLU A 514 20.20 7.11 3.87
CA GLU A 514 21.61 6.91 3.50
C GLU A 514 22.53 6.89 4.72
N ALA A 515 22.28 7.75 5.71
CA ALA A 515 23.01 7.70 6.98
C ALA A 515 22.82 6.35 7.70
N ALA A 516 21.59 5.82 7.68
CA ALA A 516 21.26 4.52 8.24
C ALA A 516 21.97 3.38 7.49
N PHE A 517 22.04 3.43 6.16
CA PHE A 517 22.81 2.44 5.38
C PHE A 517 24.30 2.49 5.73
N GLN A 518 24.90 3.67 5.82
CA GLN A 518 26.32 3.77 6.21
C GLN A 518 26.58 3.22 7.62
N SER A 519 25.64 3.40 8.56
CA SER A 519 25.73 2.83 9.90
C SER A 519 25.60 1.30 9.86
N PHE A 520 24.60 0.82 9.13
CA PHE A 520 24.35 -0.60 8.90
C PHE A 520 25.60 -1.27 8.31
N GLU A 521 26.16 -0.74 7.22
CA GLU A 521 27.27 -1.36 6.48
C GLU A 521 28.60 -1.34 7.24
N ARG A 522 28.78 -0.39 8.17
CA ARG A 522 29.94 -0.31 9.06
C ARG A 522 29.82 -1.15 10.33
N ALA A 523 28.68 -1.81 10.57
CA ALA A 523 28.51 -2.65 11.76
C ALA A 523 29.54 -3.78 11.80
N GLU A 524 30.17 -3.99 12.96
CA GLU A 524 31.20 -5.01 13.16
C GLU A 524 30.71 -6.44 12.85
N ASP A 525 29.41 -6.66 12.99
CA ASP A 525 28.75 -7.95 12.76
C ASP A 525 28.91 -8.47 11.33
N TRP A 526 29.20 -7.60 10.35
CA TRP A 526 29.47 -8.02 8.97
C TRP A 526 30.93 -8.38 8.72
N ALA A 527 31.84 -7.73 9.44
CA ALA A 527 33.29 -7.94 9.31
C ALA A 527 33.75 -9.25 9.99
N ALA A 528 33.08 -9.64 11.07
CA ALA A 528 33.27 -10.93 11.69
C ALA A 528 32.34 -11.94 11.00
N GLY A 529 32.88 -12.86 10.20
CA GLY A 529 32.12 -13.98 9.61
C GLY A 529 31.57 -15.00 10.63
N ARG A 530 31.19 -14.55 11.83
CA ARG A 530 30.59 -15.33 12.91
C ARG A 530 29.50 -14.49 13.58
N PRO A 531 28.25 -14.97 13.68
CA PRO A 531 27.24 -14.30 14.48
C PRO A 531 27.72 -14.24 15.94
N ARG A 532 27.71 -13.06 16.57
CA ARG A 532 27.82 -12.97 18.02
C ARG A 532 26.55 -13.57 18.63
N SER A 533 26.76 -14.52 19.53
CA SER A 533 25.74 -15.32 20.24
C SER A 533 24.75 -14.49 21.01
#